data_AF-A0A9Q0UD72-F1
#
_entry.id   AF-A0A9Q0UD72-F1
#
_cell.length_a   1.000
_cell.length_b   1.000
_cell.length_c   1.000
_cell.angle_alpha   90.00
_cell.angle_beta   90.00
_cell.angle_gamma   90.00
#
_symmetry.space_group_name_H-M   'P 1'
#
loop_
_entity.id
_entity.type
_entity.pdbx_description
1 polymer ?
#
loop_
_entity_poly.entity_id
_entity_poly.type
_entity_poly.pdbx_seq_one_letter_code
_entity_poly.pdbx_strand_id
1 'polypeptide(L)'
;MPESFLFGRRPPFPLCNKSINIVIGEPMEFNLPKMTQMAISMSRNLHNPTRGWPVLSPSGLDEAAQRCLYTSISEQIHTSMESLRSLSKKLSGAKSLNSGQVEE
;
A
#
# COMPACT_ATOMS: atom_id res chain seq x y z
N MET A 1 -3.29 16.62 6.23
CA MET A 1 -4.74 16.39 6.22
C MET A 1 -5.28 16.79 7.59
N PRO A 2 -6.11 17.84 7.71
CA PRO A 2 -6.70 18.20 8.99
C PRO A 2 -7.91 17.29 9.25
N GLU A 3 -7.79 16.37 10.19
CA GLU A 3 -8.94 15.58 10.65
C GLU A 3 -9.70 16.36 11.74
N SER A 4 -11.03 16.29 11.71
CA SER A 4 -11.88 16.82 12.78
C SER A 4 -11.74 15.94 14.03
N PHE A 5 -10.79 16.28 14.89
CA PHE A 5 -10.55 15.56 16.14
C PHE A 5 -11.72 15.77 17.11
N LEU A 6 -12.46 14.70 17.43
CA LEU A 6 -13.37 14.71 18.57
C LEU A 6 -12.55 14.89 19.86
N PHE A 7 -12.82 15.95 20.61
CA PHE A 7 -12.15 16.27 21.90
C PHE A 7 -10.62 16.47 21.82
N GLY A 8 -10.07 16.82 20.66
CA GLY A 8 -8.62 17.05 20.52
C GLY A 8 -7.77 15.80 20.71
N ARG A 9 -8.38 14.60 20.80
CA ARG A 9 -7.67 13.32 20.86
C ARG A 9 -7.60 12.69 19.48
N ARG A 10 -6.46 12.07 19.17
CA ARG A 10 -6.34 11.24 17.97
C ARG A 10 -7.29 10.05 18.10
N PRO A 11 -8.07 9.73 17.06
CA PRO A 11 -8.90 8.53 17.07
C PRO A 11 -7.99 7.32 17.32
N PRO A 12 -8.42 6.36 18.18
CA PRO A 12 -7.61 5.18 18.50
C PRO A 12 -7.32 4.33 17.25
N PHE A 13 -8.20 4.38 16.25
CA PHE A 13 -8.02 3.73 14.96
C PHE A 13 -8.43 4.67 13.82
N PRO A 14 -7.48 5.46 13.25
CA PRO A 14 -7.80 6.51 12.27
C PRO A 14 -8.44 5.98 10.97
N LEU A 15 -8.24 4.69 10.66
CA LEU A 15 -8.59 4.06 9.39
C LEU A 15 -9.56 2.87 9.51
N CYS A 16 -10.20 2.67 10.67
CA CYS A 16 -11.13 1.55 10.86
C CYS A 16 -12.26 1.54 9.82
N ASN A 17 -12.40 0.42 9.09
CA ASN A 17 -13.44 0.19 8.08
C ASN A 17 -13.53 1.25 6.97
N LYS A 18 -12.45 1.98 6.71
CA LYS A 18 -12.39 2.97 5.62
C LYS A 18 -11.70 2.35 4.41
N SER A 19 -12.22 2.61 3.21
CA SER A 19 -11.43 2.41 1.99
C SER A 19 -10.32 3.45 1.94
N ILE A 20 -9.10 3.02 1.62
CA ILE A 20 -7.96 3.91 1.44
C ILE A 20 -7.73 4.03 -0.05
N ASN A 21 -7.80 5.26 -0.57
CA ASN A 21 -7.41 5.59 -1.92
C ASN A 21 -6.05 6.30 -1.87
N ILE A 22 -5.03 5.71 -2.48
CA ILE A 22 -3.69 6.29 -2.59
C ILE A 22 -3.48 6.67 -4.05
N VAL A 23 -3.18 7.95 -4.31
CA VAL A 23 -2.90 8.43 -5.67
C VAL A 23 -1.40 8.42 -5.92
N ILE A 24 -0.93 7.54 -6.81
CA ILE A 24 0.46 7.48 -7.26
C ILE A 24 0.42 7.39 -8.79
N GLY A 25 0.54 8.53 -9.49
CA GLY A 25 0.32 8.59 -10.95
C GLY A 25 -1.15 8.38 -11.34
N GLU A 26 -1.71 7.21 -11.03
CA GLU A 26 -3.12 6.81 -11.16
C GLU A 26 -3.69 6.45 -9.76
N PRO A 27 -4.98 6.69 -9.48
CA PRO A 27 -5.60 6.29 -8.21
C PRO A 27 -5.58 4.76 -8.00
N MET A 28 -5.08 4.32 -6.85
CA MET A 28 -5.09 2.92 -6.40
C MET A 28 -6.05 2.75 -5.22
N GLU A 29 -7.01 1.83 -5.33
CA GLU A 29 -8.02 1.56 -4.32
C GLU A 29 -7.71 0.27 -3.54
N PHE A 30 -7.65 0.37 -2.22
CA PHE A 30 -7.49 -0.78 -1.34
C PHE A 30 -8.82 -1.16 -0.66
N ASN A 31 -9.36 -2.31 -1.03
CA ASN A 31 -10.47 -2.92 -0.31
C ASN A 31 -9.94 -3.70 0.91
N LEU A 32 -9.72 -2.98 2.02
CA LEU A 32 -9.18 -3.56 3.24
C LEU A 32 -9.98 -4.77 3.76
N PRO A 33 -11.33 -4.77 3.79
CA PRO A 33 -12.09 -5.95 4.23
C PRO A 33 -11.79 -7.21 3.39
N LYS A 34 -11.77 -7.07 2.06
CA LYS A 34 -11.46 -8.18 1.15
C LYS A 34 -10.02 -8.65 1.30
N MET A 35 -9.07 -7.73 1.36
CA MET A 35 -7.65 -8.06 1.55
C MET A 35 -7.39 -8.73 2.89
N THR A 36 -8.10 -8.31 3.94
CA THR A 36 -8.04 -8.93 5.26
C THR A 36 -8.52 -10.38 5.22
N GLN A 37 -9.64 -10.66 4.55
CA GLN A 37 -10.15 -12.03 4.40
C GLN A 37 -9.20 -12.93 3.61
N MET A 38 -8.57 -12.39 2.56
CA MET A 38 -7.54 -13.11 1.80
C MET A 38 -6.32 -13.39 2.68
N ALA A 39 -5.86 -12.41 3.44
CA ALA A 39 -4.72 -12.56 4.33
C ALA A 39 -4.95 -13.62 5.42
N ILE A 40 -6.16 -13.67 6.01
CA ILE A 40 -6.57 -14.74 6.93
C ILE A 40 -6.54 -16.12 6.26
N SER A 41 -6.94 -16.20 4.99
CA SER A 41 -6.96 -17.46 4.26
C SER A 41 -5.54 -17.96 3.95
N MET A 42 -4.62 -17.04 3.62
CA MET A 42 -3.23 -17.35 3.30
C MET A 42 -2.38 -17.63 4.55
N SER A 43 -2.68 -16.98 5.68
CA SER A 43 -1.91 -17.11 6.91
C SER A 43 -2.03 -18.46 7.59
N ARG A 44 -3.11 -19.22 7.33
CA ARG A 44 -3.30 -20.58 7.86
C ARG A 44 -2.16 -21.54 7.52
N ASN A 45 -1.36 -21.21 6.50
CA ASN A 45 -0.19 -21.99 6.09
C ASN A 45 1.14 -21.49 6.68
N LEU A 46 1.14 -20.34 7.38
CA LEU A 46 2.33 -19.64 7.88
C LEU A 46 2.35 -19.68 9.42
N HIS A 47 2.84 -20.80 9.99
CA HIS A 47 3.03 -20.89 11.43
C HIS A 47 4.45 -20.46 11.79
N ASN A 48 4.66 -19.16 12.05
CA ASN A 48 5.83 -18.73 12.81
C ASN A 48 5.60 -17.39 13.52
N PRO A 49 5.33 -17.39 14.84
CA PRO A 49 5.24 -16.14 15.60
C PRO A 49 6.64 -15.53 15.69
N THR A 50 6.79 -14.30 15.20
CA THR A 50 8.05 -13.55 15.30
C THR A 50 7.92 -12.55 16.44
N ARG A 51 8.75 -12.73 17.46
CA ARG A 51 8.90 -11.77 18.58
C ARG A 51 9.12 -10.36 18.01
N GLY A 52 8.22 -9.43 18.32
CA GLY A 52 8.35 -8.02 17.96
C GLY A 52 7.29 -7.48 17.00
N TRP A 53 6.34 -8.29 16.54
CA TRP A 53 5.19 -7.79 15.79
C TRP A 53 4.23 -7.05 16.72
N PRO A 54 3.65 -5.90 16.30
CA PRO A 54 2.64 -5.23 17.10
C PRO A 54 1.42 -6.13 17.25
N VAL A 55 1.10 -6.49 18.49
CA VAL A 55 -0.13 -7.22 18.80
C VAL A 55 -1.28 -6.21 18.72
N LEU A 56 -1.93 -6.14 17.56
CA LEU A 56 -3.14 -5.32 17.37
C LEU A 56 -4.31 -6.03 18.08
N SER A 57 -4.49 -5.75 19.37
CA SER A 57 -5.42 -6.44 20.27
C SER A 57 -6.88 -5.96 20.29
N PRO A 58 -7.49 -5.49 19.19
CA PRO A 58 -8.96 -5.55 19.11
C PRO A 58 -9.54 -6.11 17.79
N SER A 59 -8.73 -6.40 16.77
CA SER A 59 -9.25 -6.79 15.44
C SER A 59 -9.43 -8.30 15.24
N GLY A 60 -9.03 -9.14 16.20
CA GLY A 60 -9.15 -10.61 16.11
C GLY A 60 -8.32 -11.26 15.00
N LEU A 61 -7.43 -10.51 14.35
CA LEU A 61 -6.55 -10.99 13.28
C LEU A 61 -5.28 -11.61 13.84
N ASP A 62 -5.01 -12.85 13.44
CA ASP A 62 -3.77 -13.56 13.74
C ASP A 62 -2.53 -12.81 13.20
N GLU A 63 -1.39 -12.96 13.88
CA GLU A 63 -0.12 -12.30 13.57
C GLU A 63 0.32 -12.60 12.13
N ALA A 64 0.17 -13.85 11.69
CA ALA A 64 0.49 -14.26 10.33
C ALA A 64 -0.44 -13.61 9.28
N ALA A 65 -1.72 -13.41 9.62
CA ALA A 65 -2.67 -12.72 8.75
C ALA A 65 -2.33 -11.24 8.64
N GLN A 66 -1.94 -10.61 9.75
CA GLN A 66 -1.48 -9.22 9.73
C GLN A 66 -0.24 -9.06 8.84
N ARG A 67 0.77 -9.93 9.00
CA ARG A 67 1.96 -9.91 8.13
C ARG A 67 1.59 -10.05 6.67
N CYS A 68 0.78 -11.06 6.34
CA CYS A 68 0.36 -11.29 4.96
C CYS A 68 -0.33 -10.05 4.38
N LEU A 69 -1.24 -9.44 5.13
CA LEU A 69 -1.92 -8.20 4.72
C LEU A 69 -0.93 -7.06 4.45
N TYR A 70 -0.01 -6.80 5.39
CA TYR A 70 0.99 -5.75 5.26
C TYR A 70 1.94 -6.00 4.08
N THR A 71 2.41 -7.22 3.90
CA THR A 71 3.26 -7.61 2.77
C THR A 71 2.54 -7.38 1.45
N SER A 72 1.30 -7.85 1.32
CA SER A 72 0.52 -7.68 0.08
C SER A 72 0.26 -6.22 -0.26
N ILE A 73 -0.06 -5.37 0.72
CA ILE A 73 -0.24 -3.92 0.50
C ILE A 73 1.09 -3.30 0.04
N SER A 74 2.18 -3.62 0.74
CA SER A 74 3.50 -3.05 0.45
C SER A 74 4.01 -3.44 -0.94
N GLU A 75 3.77 -4.69 -1.36
CA GLU A 75 4.11 -5.18 -2.71
C GLU A 75 3.31 -4.47 -3.81
N GLN A 76 2.01 -4.21 -3.60
CA GLN A 76 1.21 -3.46 -4.57
C GLN A 76 1.71 -2.03 -4.73
N ILE A 77 2.02 -1.36 -3.62
CA ILE A 77 2.60 -0.01 -3.63
C ILE A 77 3.96 -0.04 -4.34
N HIS A 78 4.84 -0.97 -3.97
CA HIS A 78 6.17 -1.09 -4.57
C HIS A 78 6.10 -1.32 -6.08
N THR A 79 5.25 -2.25 -6.52
CA THR A 79 5.06 -2.56 -7.95
C THR A 79 4.56 -1.36 -8.74
N SER A 80 3.60 -0.62 -8.18
CA SER A 80 3.07 0.60 -8.80
C SER A 80 4.12 1.71 -8.88
N MET A 81 4.92 1.88 -7.82
CA MET A 81 6.02 2.86 -7.85
C MET A 81 7.12 2.48 -8.85
N GLU A 82 7.50 1.21 -8.93
CA GLU A 82 8.54 0.76 -9.84
C GLU A 82 8.08 0.84 -11.31
N SER A 83 6.80 0.56 -11.58
CA SER A 83 6.24 0.74 -12.94
C SER A 83 6.33 2.21 -13.37
N LEU A 84 5.94 3.16 -12.51
CA LEU A 84 6.06 4.59 -12.77
C LEU A 84 7.51 5.03 -12.95
N ARG A 85 8.43 4.50 -12.13
CA ARG A 85 9.87 4.75 -12.29
C ARG A 85 10.38 4.27 -13.65
N SER A 86 9.95 3.09 -14.09
CA SER A 86 10.32 2.53 -15.38
C SER A 86 9.79 3.37 -16.56
N LEU A 87 8.54 3.85 -16.46
CA LEU A 87 7.92 4.75 -17.44
C LEU A 87 8.69 6.08 -17.52
N SER A 88 9.05 6.65 -16.36
CA SER A 88 9.86 7.87 -16.31
C SER A 88 11.22 7.70 -16.99
N LYS A 89 11.92 6.57 -16.75
CA LYS A 89 13.21 6.27 -17.39
C LYS A 89 13.09 6.17 -18.92
N LYS A 90 12.03 5.50 -19.41
CA LYS A 90 11.74 5.39 -20.84
C LYS A 90 11.47 6.76 -21.46
N LEU A 91 10.68 7.61 -20.79
CA LEU A 91 10.35 8.94 -21.28
C LEU A 91 11.57 9.88 -21.28
N SER A 92 12.44 9.81 -20.27
CA SER A 92 13.70 10.58 -20.26
C SER A 92 14.68 10.12 -21.34
N GLY A 93 14.73 8.81 -21.63
CA GLY A 93 15.54 8.27 -22.72
C GLY A 93 15.04 8.70 -24.11
N ALA A 94 13.72 8.74 -24.31
CA ALA A 94 13.10 9.16 -25.58
C ALA A 94 13.32 10.65 -25.88
N LYS A 95 13.37 11.51 -24.86
CA LYS A 95 13.62 12.96 -25.04
C LYS A 95 15.02 13.27 -25.56
N SER A 96 16.01 12.41 -25.33
CA SER A 96 17.38 12.59 -25.83
C SER A 96 17.53 12.27 -27.32
N LEU A 97 16.59 11.54 -27.92
CA LEU A 97 16.60 11.19 -29.35
C LEU A 97 15.85 12.23 -30.20
N ASN A 98 14.89 12.94 -29.62
CA ASN A 98 14.04 13.88 -30.35
C ASN A 98 14.59 15.31 -30.39
N SER A 99 15.71 15.61 -29.72
CA SER A 99 16.37 16.93 -29.77
C SER A 99 17.37 17.09 -30.93
N GLY A 100 17.46 16.10 -31.83
CA GLY A 100 18.39 16.11 -32.98
C GLY A 100 17.73 16.35 -34.35
N GLN A 101 16.44 16.62 -34.42
CA GLN A 101 15.73 16.87 -35.68
C GLN A 101 14.92 18.18 -35.61
N VAL A 102 15.65 19.29 -35.70
CA VAL A 102 15.18 20.52 -36.33
C VAL A 102 16.34 20.97 -37.23
N GLU A 103 16.42 20.38 -38.42
CA GLU A 103 17.05 21.01 -39.61
C GLU A 103 16.07 22.12 -40.08
N GLU A 104 16.48 23.28 -40.60
CA GLU A 104 17.34 23.52 -41.77
C GLU A 104 17.78 25.01 -41.77
#